data_AF-A0A3C1KED4-F1
#
_entry.id   AF-A0A3C1KED4-F1
#
_cell.length_a   1.000
_cell.length_b   1.000
_cell.length_c   1.000
_cell.angle_alpha   90.00
_cell.angle_beta   90.00
_cell.angle_gamma   90.00
#
_symmetry.space_group_name_H-M   'P 1'
#
loop_
_entity.id
_entity.type
_entity.pdbx_description
1 polymer ?
#
loop_
_entity_poly.entity_id
_entity_poly.type
_entity_poly.pdbx_seq_one_letter_code
_entity_poly.pdbx_strand_id
1 'polypeptide(L)'
;MTLEQPAAGEPRRPLGPRDPGDAWVVAPTGERYWGAFGAAGLLALDPERGVLLQHRVSWSHFGGTWALPGGARHQGESAVDGAMREAAEEAGVPAGAVRPRLVSVLDHDIWTYTTVVADVTNPFDPVISDPESVELAWVPVADVTDLPLHPGFASSWVRLRELLAVRPVIVVDAANVVGSVPDGWWRDRAGAAARLIDGLGALAARGIAGDVLRLPESRWYPE
;
A
#
# COMPACT_ATOMS: atom_id res chain seq x y z
N MET A 1 -17.41 -13.08 12.82
CA MET A 1 -16.14 -13.56 12.23
C MET A 1 -15.45 -14.47 13.22
N THR A 2 -14.66 -15.42 12.73
CA THR A 2 -13.84 -16.31 13.57
C THR A 2 -12.40 -16.26 13.08
N LEU A 3 -11.42 -16.36 14.00
CA LEU A 3 -10.02 -16.52 13.64
C LEU A 3 -9.68 -18.01 13.62
N GLU A 4 -9.16 -18.48 12.50
CA GLU A 4 -8.75 -19.86 12.31
C GLU A 4 -7.26 -19.93 11.99
N GLN A 5 -6.54 -20.75 12.74
CA GLN A 5 -5.14 -21.05 12.42
C GLN A 5 -5.08 -21.91 11.16
N PRO A 6 -4.14 -21.65 10.23
CA PRO A 6 -3.98 -22.48 9.04
C PRO A 6 -3.73 -23.94 9.42
N ALA A 7 -4.35 -24.84 8.65
CA ALA A 7 -4.17 -26.27 8.85
C ALA A 7 -2.74 -26.71 8.49
N ALA A 8 -2.30 -27.87 9.01
CA ALA A 8 -1.00 -28.42 8.64
C ALA A 8 -0.97 -28.76 7.13
N GLY A 9 -0.12 -28.04 6.38
CA GLY A 9 0.06 -28.24 4.93
C GLY A 9 -0.61 -27.19 4.05
N GLU A 10 -1.38 -26.24 4.59
CA GLU A 10 -1.76 -25.04 3.83
C GLU A 10 -0.51 -24.18 3.54
N PRO A 11 -0.43 -23.52 2.36
CA PRO A 11 0.64 -22.58 2.06
C PRO A 11 0.71 -21.53 3.18
N ARG A 12 1.89 -21.47 3.78
CA ARG A 12 2.28 -20.52 4.80
C ARG A 12 3.71 -20.16 4.48
N ARG A 13 4.16 -18.98 4.90
CA ARG A 13 5.57 -18.62 4.85
C ARG A 13 6.41 -19.79 5.38
N PRO A 14 7.27 -20.41 4.56
CA PRO A 14 7.91 -21.66 4.95
C PRO A 14 8.99 -21.46 6.05
N LEU A 15 9.41 -20.22 6.29
CA LEU A 15 10.44 -19.85 7.26
C LEU A 15 10.03 -18.58 8.02
N GLY A 16 10.34 -18.53 9.32
CA GLY A 16 10.09 -17.38 10.21
C GLY A 16 9.32 -17.75 11.49
N PRO A 17 9.42 -16.94 12.56
CA PRO A 17 8.53 -17.08 13.71
C PRO A 17 7.09 -16.81 13.26
N ARG A 18 6.12 -17.55 13.82
CA ARG A 18 4.70 -17.31 13.59
C ARG A 18 4.35 -15.89 14.01
N ASP A 19 3.88 -15.07 13.07
CA ASP A 19 3.30 -13.78 13.43
C ASP A 19 1.83 -13.99 13.84
N PRO A 20 1.33 -13.26 14.85
CA PRO A 20 -0.10 -13.30 15.20
C PRO A 20 -1.03 -12.92 14.04
N GLY A 21 -0.52 -12.23 13.01
CA GLY A 21 -1.21 -11.92 11.76
C GLY A 21 -1.43 -13.13 10.84
N ASP A 22 -0.64 -14.20 10.97
CA ASP A 22 -0.69 -15.40 10.11
C ASP A 22 -1.89 -16.32 10.44
N ALA A 23 -3.10 -15.79 10.29
CA ALA A 23 -4.33 -16.53 10.51
C ALA A 23 -5.42 -16.15 9.50
N TRP A 24 -6.37 -17.06 9.33
CA TRP A 24 -7.57 -16.84 8.54
C TRP A 24 -8.61 -16.09 9.35
N VAL A 25 -9.16 -15.02 8.78
CA VAL A 25 -10.43 -14.44 9.20
C VAL A 25 -11.54 -15.10 8.39
N VAL A 26 -12.49 -15.73 9.08
CA VAL A 26 -13.63 -16.41 8.46
C VAL A 26 -14.90 -15.59 8.68
N ALA A 27 -15.54 -15.19 7.59
CA ALA A 27 -16.81 -14.48 7.60
C ALA A 27 -17.97 -15.40 8.04
N PRO A 28 -19.08 -14.85 8.57
CA PRO A 28 -20.29 -15.63 8.82
C PRO A 28 -20.84 -16.34 7.57
N THR A 29 -20.52 -15.82 6.38
CA THR A 29 -20.85 -16.38 5.06
C THR A 29 -19.95 -17.56 4.66
N GLY A 30 -18.86 -17.83 5.39
CA GLY A 30 -17.88 -18.88 5.10
C GLY A 30 -16.69 -18.44 4.25
N GLU A 31 -16.67 -17.20 3.75
CA GLU A 31 -15.53 -16.63 3.04
C GLU A 31 -14.31 -16.52 3.97
N ARG A 32 -13.12 -16.82 3.45
CA ARG A 32 -11.85 -16.83 4.20
C ARG A 32 -10.93 -15.74 3.67
N TYR A 33 -10.36 -14.96 4.59
CA TYR A 33 -9.41 -13.89 4.30
C TYR A 33 -8.11 -14.12 5.06
N TRP A 34 -6.97 -14.06 4.39
CA TRP A 34 -5.67 -14.25 5.03
C TRP A 34 -5.19 -12.95 5.69
N GLY A 35 -4.67 -13.04 6.91
CA GLY A 35 -4.20 -11.90 7.69
C GLY A 35 -5.20 -11.48 8.77
N ALA A 36 -4.95 -11.87 10.02
CA ALA A 36 -5.83 -11.60 11.16
C ALA A 36 -6.10 -10.11 11.38
N PHE A 37 -5.14 -9.27 10.98
CA PHE A 37 -5.22 -7.82 11.09
C PHE A 37 -5.40 -7.16 9.74
N GLY A 38 -5.91 -7.85 8.71
CA GLY A 38 -5.94 -7.37 7.33
C GLY A 38 -4.64 -7.66 6.57
N ALA A 39 -4.62 -7.30 5.30
CA ALA A 39 -3.46 -7.44 4.42
C ALA A 39 -3.19 -6.13 3.66
N ALA A 40 -1.97 -6.00 3.14
CA ALA A 40 -1.59 -4.85 2.34
C ALA A 40 -0.64 -5.24 1.21
N GLY A 41 -0.71 -4.52 0.10
CA GLY A 41 0.15 -4.74 -1.06
C GLY A 41 0.60 -3.44 -1.72
N LEU A 42 1.74 -3.50 -2.39
CA LEU A 42 2.38 -2.36 -3.04
C LEU A 42 2.12 -2.38 -4.54
N LEU A 43 1.50 -1.32 -5.05
CA LEU A 43 1.47 -0.97 -6.47
C LEU A 43 2.60 0.03 -6.72
N ALA A 44 3.80 -0.50 -7.00
CA ALA A 44 4.94 0.32 -7.39
C ALA A 44 4.81 0.69 -8.88
N LEU A 45 4.82 1.99 -9.17
CA LEU A 45 4.74 2.53 -10.52
C LEU A 45 6.08 3.13 -10.93
N ASP A 46 6.73 2.47 -11.88
CA ASP A 46 7.87 2.99 -12.62
C ASP A 46 7.38 3.76 -13.86
N PRO A 47 7.87 5.00 -14.10
CA PRO A 47 7.37 5.82 -15.20
C PRO A 47 7.70 5.26 -16.59
N GLU A 48 8.72 4.42 -16.71
CA GLU A 48 9.15 3.83 -17.99
C GLU A 48 8.64 2.39 -18.14
N ARG A 49 8.69 1.62 -17.06
CA ARG A 49 8.46 0.16 -17.09
C ARG A 49 7.04 -0.26 -16.68
N GLY A 50 6.29 0.62 -16.01
CA GLY A 50 4.92 0.35 -15.58
C GLY A 50 4.84 -0.18 -14.14
N VAL A 51 3.97 -1.16 -13.91
CA VAL A 51 3.62 -1.67 -12.56
C VAL A 51 4.39 -2.93 -12.24
N LEU A 52 4.98 -3.02 -11.05
CA LEU A 52 5.58 -4.26 -10.56
C LEU A 52 4.48 -5.26 -10.18
N LEU A 53 4.49 -6.42 -10.84
CA LEU A 53 3.58 -7.53 -10.57
C LEU A 53 4.35 -8.82 -10.27
N GLN A 54 3.70 -9.70 -9.52
CA GLN A 54 4.18 -11.02 -9.13
C GLN A 54 3.26 -12.10 -9.68
N HIS A 55 3.83 -13.11 -10.33
CA HIS A 55 3.13 -14.32 -10.76
C HIS A 55 3.16 -15.36 -9.64
N ARG A 56 1.98 -15.71 -9.14
CA ARG A 56 1.83 -16.59 -7.98
C ARG A 56 2.00 -18.06 -8.39
N VAL A 57 2.69 -18.85 -7.57
CA VAL A 57 2.80 -20.31 -7.74
C VAL A 57 1.43 -20.97 -7.88
N SER A 58 1.33 -21.97 -8.76
CA SER A 58 0.05 -22.60 -9.14
C SER A 58 -0.67 -23.32 -8.01
N TRP A 59 0.03 -23.71 -6.94
CA TRP A 59 -0.56 -24.39 -5.78
C TRP A 59 -1.06 -23.43 -4.68
N SER A 60 -0.91 -22.12 -4.86
CA SER A 60 -1.47 -21.12 -3.93
C SER A 60 -2.96 -20.89 -4.17
N HIS A 61 -3.64 -20.26 -3.21
CA HIS A 61 -5.01 -19.76 -3.41
C HIS A 61 -4.99 -18.73 -4.55
N PHE A 62 -5.72 -19.02 -5.65
CA PHE A 62 -5.62 -18.33 -6.96
C PHE A 62 -4.24 -18.41 -7.66
N GLY A 63 -3.53 -19.53 -7.50
CA GLY A 63 -2.25 -19.76 -8.18
C GLY A 63 -2.33 -19.64 -9.71
N GLY A 64 -1.21 -19.24 -10.33
CA GLY A 64 -1.13 -18.96 -11.77
C GLY A 64 -1.66 -17.59 -12.18
N THR A 65 -2.10 -16.77 -11.22
CA THR A 65 -2.51 -15.39 -11.47
C THR A 65 -1.43 -14.37 -11.11
N TRP A 66 -1.55 -13.16 -11.67
CA TRP A 66 -0.69 -12.02 -11.38
C TRP A 66 -1.33 -11.10 -10.34
N ALA A 67 -0.55 -10.67 -9.36
CA ALA A 67 -0.99 -9.80 -8.28
C ALA A 67 0.10 -8.79 -7.87
N LEU A 68 -0.25 -7.86 -6.99
CA LEU A 68 0.71 -6.99 -6.32
C LEU A 68 1.51 -7.79 -5.29
N PRO A 69 2.82 -7.54 -5.12
CA PRO A 69 3.55 -7.97 -3.93
C PRO A 69 2.85 -7.46 -2.67
N GLY A 70 2.66 -8.32 -1.68
CA GLY A 70 1.88 -7.99 -0.50
C GLY A 70 1.43 -9.21 0.31
N GLY A 71 1.13 -8.96 1.58
CA GLY A 71 0.85 -10.02 2.55
C GLY A 71 0.08 -9.54 3.77
N ALA A 72 0.01 -10.40 4.77
CA ALA A 72 -0.71 -10.13 6.02
C ALA A 72 0.00 -9.03 6.82
N ARG A 73 -0.79 -8.17 7.48
CA ARG A 73 -0.25 -7.18 8.41
C ARG A 73 0.07 -7.83 9.76
N HIS A 74 1.19 -7.43 10.35
CA HIS A 74 1.50 -7.79 11.72
C HIS A 74 0.62 -7.03 12.73
N GLN A 75 0.56 -7.52 13.97
CA GLN A 75 -0.21 -6.84 15.02
C GLN A 75 0.34 -5.44 15.30
N GLY A 76 -0.50 -4.41 15.12
CA GLY A 76 -0.12 -3.01 15.34
C GLY A 76 0.68 -2.37 14.20
N GLU A 77 0.96 -3.13 13.13
CA GLU A 77 1.62 -2.63 11.93
C GLU A 77 0.68 -1.75 11.10
N SER A 78 1.18 -0.62 10.59
CA SER A 78 0.39 0.21 9.68
C SER A 78 0.26 -0.49 8.32
N ALA A 79 -0.81 -0.20 7.57
CA ALA A 79 -0.95 -0.79 6.24
C ALA A 79 0.15 -0.37 5.25
N VAL A 80 0.69 0.83 5.42
CA VAL A 80 1.80 1.32 4.58
C VAL A 80 3.08 0.57 4.92
N ASP A 81 3.41 0.42 6.20
CA ASP A 81 4.59 -0.32 6.62
C ASP A 81 4.50 -1.79 6.21
N GLY A 82 3.33 -2.42 6.37
CA GLY A 82 3.09 -3.80 5.94
C GLY A 82 3.28 -3.98 4.44
N ALA A 83 2.71 -3.09 3.60
CA ALA A 83 2.91 -3.17 2.14
C ALA A 83 4.38 -3.00 1.74
N MET A 84 5.12 -2.09 2.39
CA MET A 84 6.53 -1.85 2.10
C MET A 84 7.41 -3.02 2.56
N ARG A 85 7.15 -3.58 3.75
CA ARG A 85 7.84 -4.76 4.26
C ARG A 85 7.62 -5.95 3.34
N GLU A 86 6.37 -6.28 3.02
CA GLU A 86 6.04 -7.43 2.16
C GLU A 86 6.66 -7.27 0.77
N ALA A 87 6.56 -6.08 0.16
CA ALA A 87 7.19 -5.86 -1.14
C ALA A 87 8.72 -5.97 -1.10
N ALA A 88 9.36 -5.54 0.00
CA ALA A 88 10.79 -5.73 0.21
C ALA A 88 11.14 -7.22 0.35
N GLU A 89 10.33 -7.97 1.09
CA GLU A 89 10.56 -9.38 1.39
C GLU A 89 10.25 -10.31 0.19
N GLU A 90 9.22 -10.01 -0.60
CA GLU A 90 8.77 -10.87 -1.71
C GLU A 90 9.43 -10.50 -3.05
N ALA A 91 9.64 -9.21 -3.28
CA ALA A 91 10.08 -8.67 -4.56
C ALA A 91 11.39 -7.88 -4.48
N GLY A 92 12.04 -7.82 -3.31
CA GLY A 92 13.33 -7.15 -3.16
C GLY A 92 13.25 -5.63 -3.31
N VAL A 93 12.08 -5.02 -3.10
CA VAL A 93 11.91 -3.56 -3.20
C VAL A 93 12.80 -2.86 -2.15
N PRO A 94 13.79 -2.04 -2.55
CA PRO A 94 14.69 -1.41 -1.59
C PRO A 94 14.00 -0.32 -0.76
N ALA A 95 14.40 -0.18 0.50
CA ALA A 95 13.94 0.92 1.34
C ALA A 95 14.24 2.28 0.69
N GLY A 96 13.22 3.14 0.58
CA GLY A 96 13.34 4.47 -0.02
C GLY A 96 13.38 4.49 -1.56
N ALA A 97 13.29 3.34 -2.24
CA ALA A 97 13.20 3.28 -3.70
C ALA A 97 11.83 3.72 -4.23
N VAL A 98 10.82 3.77 -3.36
CA VAL A 98 9.46 4.19 -3.69
C VAL A 98 8.97 5.26 -2.72
N ARG A 99 8.11 6.16 -3.22
CA ARG A 99 7.42 7.18 -2.43
C ARG A 99 5.91 6.95 -2.52
N PRO A 100 5.18 6.76 -1.40
CA PRO A 100 3.73 6.64 -1.41
C PRO A 100 3.07 7.83 -2.12
N ARG A 101 2.00 7.55 -2.87
CA ARG A 101 1.18 8.56 -3.55
C ARG A 101 -0.26 8.55 -3.05
N LEU A 102 -0.87 7.38 -2.93
CA LEU A 102 -2.20 7.21 -2.37
C LEU A 102 -2.38 5.84 -1.74
N VAL A 103 -3.43 5.72 -0.92
CA VAL A 103 -3.84 4.49 -0.25
C VAL A 103 -5.32 4.24 -0.55
N SER A 104 -5.60 3.08 -1.14
CA SER A 104 -6.95 2.56 -1.40
C SER A 104 -7.24 1.42 -0.45
N VAL A 105 -8.38 1.47 0.24
CA VAL A 105 -8.81 0.42 1.17
C VAL A 105 -10.02 -0.31 0.59
N LEU A 106 -9.90 -1.61 0.40
CA LEU A 106 -11.03 -2.51 0.23
C LEU A 106 -11.46 -3.00 1.61
N ASP A 107 -12.68 -2.65 2.00
CA ASP A 107 -13.24 -2.97 3.30
C ASP A 107 -14.37 -4.01 3.16
N HIS A 108 -14.20 -5.16 3.83
CA HIS A 108 -15.18 -6.23 3.92
C HIS A 108 -15.85 -6.26 5.30
N ASP A 109 -15.84 -5.14 6.04
CA ASP A 109 -16.31 -4.93 7.42
C ASP A 109 -15.51 -5.67 8.51
N ILE A 110 -15.13 -6.92 8.23
CA ILE A 110 -14.41 -7.80 9.16
C ILE A 110 -12.92 -7.92 8.83
N TRP A 111 -12.53 -7.49 7.63
CA TRP A 111 -11.18 -7.62 7.11
C TRP A 111 -10.96 -6.57 6.03
N THR A 112 -9.74 -6.08 5.91
CA THR A 112 -9.37 -5.05 4.92
C THR A 112 -8.17 -5.49 4.10
N TYR A 113 -8.22 -5.19 2.81
CA TYR A 113 -7.03 -5.18 1.95
C TYR A 113 -6.67 -3.74 1.62
N THR A 114 -5.44 -3.34 1.91
CA THR A 114 -4.96 -1.99 1.60
C THR A 114 -3.97 -2.02 0.44
N THR A 115 -4.28 -1.31 -0.63
CA THR A 115 -3.34 -1.08 -1.73
C THR A 115 -2.63 0.26 -1.52
N VAL A 116 -1.31 0.22 -1.41
CA VAL A 116 -0.45 1.41 -1.40
C VAL A 116 0.06 1.62 -2.82
N VAL A 117 -0.35 2.73 -3.43
CA VAL A 117 0.19 3.14 -4.73
C VAL A 117 1.39 4.04 -4.47
N ALA A 118 2.53 3.71 -5.06
CA ALA A 118 3.77 4.44 -4.85
C ALA A 118 4.52 4.68 -6.17
N ASP A 119 5.15 5.85 -6.27
CA ASP A 119 6.06 6.19 -7.36
C ASP A 119 7.43 5.57 -7.09
N VAL A 120 8.03 4.91 -8.08
CA VAL A 120 9.45 4.55 -8.04
C VAL A 120 10.28 5.81 -8.19
N THR A 121 11.05 6.15 -7.15
CA THR A 121 11.94 7.32 -7.11
C THR A 121 13.39 6.95 -7.39
N ASN A 122 13.78 5.70 -7.12
CA ASN A 122 15.08 5.14 -7.47
C ASN A 122 14.86 3.79 -8.17
N PRO A 123 15.14 3.65 -9.47
CA PRO A 123 14.97 2.41 -10.20
C PRO A 123 15.72 1.23 -9.56
N PHE A 124 15.09 0.06 -9.60
CA PHE A 124 15.64 -1.20 -9.11
C PHE A 124 15.16 -2.35 -9.98
N ASP A 125 15.87 -3.47 -9.91
CA ASP A 125 15.46 -4.75 -10.49
C ASP A 125 14.86 -5.63 -9.38
N PRO A 126 13.63 -6.13 -9.57
CA PRO A 126 12.97 -6.93 -8.56
C PRO A 126 13.64 -8.30 -8.44
N VAL A 127 13.70 -8.83 -7.22
CA VAL A 127 14.33 -10.12 -6.93
C VAL A 127 13.32 -11.03 -6.25
N ILE A 128 13.10 -12.21 -6.85
CA ILE A 128 12.28 -13.25 -6.23
C ILE A 128 13.01 -13.70 -4.97
N SER A 129 12.42 -13.35 -3.82
CA SER A 129 13.03 -13.59 -2.51
C SER A 129 12.18 -14.51 -1.64
N ASP A 130 10.99 -14.90 -2.12
CA ASP A 130 10.07 -15.81 -1.45
C ASP A 130 9.60 -16.94 -2.41
N PRO A 131 9.41 -18.18 -1.92
CA PRO A 131 8.96 -19.32 -2.73
C PRO A 131 7.51 -19.24 -3.24
N GLU A 132 6.72 -18.23 -2.86
CA GLU A 132 5.36 -18.02 -3.37
C GLU A 132 5.31 -17.33 -4.75
N SER A 133 6.44 -16.83 -5.23
CA SER A 133 6.61 -16.20 -6.55
C SER A 133 7.27 -17.12 -7.57
N VAL A 134 6.71 -17.23 -8.76
CA VAL A 134 7.37 -17.87 -9.92
C VAL A 134 8.08 -16.85 -10.79
N GLU A 135 7.51 -15.64 -10.88
CA GLU A 135 7.99 -14.56 -11.74
C GLU A 135 7.69 -13.20 -11.09
N LEU A 136 8.58 -12.24 -11.31
CA LEU A 136 8.36 -10.82 -11.04
C LEU A 136 8.59 -10.06 -12.35
N ALA A 137 7.67 -9.16 -12.69
CA ALA A 137 7.77 -8.38 -13.92
C ALA A 137 7.32 -6.94 -13.70
N TRP A 138 7.99 -6.03 -14.38
CA TRP A 138 7.43 -4.71 -14.65
C TRP A 138 6.53 -4.82 -15.87
N VAL A 139 5.26 -4.47 -15.71
CA VAL A 139 4.24 -4.61 -16.75
C VAL A 139 3.71 -3.22 -17.12
N PRO A 140 3.78 -2.82 -18.40
CA PRO A 140 3.20 -1.56 -18.84
C PRO A 140 1.74 -1.44 -18.42
N VAL A 141 1.32 -0.25 -17.97
CA VAL A 141 -0.04 -0.02 -17.45
C VAL A 141 -1.13 -0.44 -18.45
N ALA A 142 -0.87 -0.31 -19.75
CA ALA A 142 -1.81 -0.70 -20.80
C ALA A 142 -1.99 -2.23 -20.90
N ASP A 143 -0.96 -3.01 -20.54
CA ASP A 143 -0.89 -4.46 -20.77
C ASP A 143 -1.31 -5.26 -19.53
N VAL A 144 -1.50 -4.60 -18.38
CA VAL A 144 -1.87 -5.26 -17.11
C VAL A 144 -3.13 -6.12 -17.26
N THR A 145 -4.12 -5.67 -18.03
CA THR A 145 -5.38 -6.40 -18.24
C THR A 145 -5.26 -7.61 -19.16
N ASP A 146 -4.12 -7.77 -19.84
CA ASP A 146 -3.87 -8.91 -20.73
C ASP A 146 -3.33 -10.13 -19.94
N LEU A 147 -2.95 -9.93 -18.68
CA LEU A 147 -2.49 -10.97 -17.78
C LEU A 147 -3.67 -11.62 -17.03
N PRO A 148 -3.56 -12.91 -16.63
CA PRO A 148 -4.54 -13.53 -15.75
C PRO A 148 -4.41 -12.95 -14.33
N LEU A 149 -5.15 -11.89 -14.03
CA LEU A 149 -5.04 -11.17 -12.75
C LEU A 149 -5.74 -11.91 -11.60
N HIS A 150 -5.20 -11.76 -10.39
CA HIS A 150 -5.89 -12.17 -9.16
C HIS A 150 -7.24 -11.43 -9.07
N PRO A 151 -8.38 -12.09 -8.77
CA PRO A 151 -9.71 -11.46 -8.89
C PRO A 151 -9.87 -10.18 -8.06
N GLY A 152 -9.33 -10.16 -6.84
CA GLY A 152 -9.34 -8.96 -5.98
C GLY A 152 -8.53 -7.81 -6.57
N PHE A 153 -7.41 -8.11 -7.22
CA PHE A 153 -6.59 -7.10 -7.90
C PHE A 153 -7.24 -6.64 -9.20
N ALA A 154 -7.80 -7.54 -10.00
CA ALA A 154 -8.53 -7.20 -11.22
C ALA A 154 -9.68 -6.21 -10.93
N SER A 155 -10.42 -6.45 -9.85
CA SER A 155 -11.51 -5.57 -9.40
C SER A 155 -11.01 -4.18 -8.99
N SER A 156 -9.93 -4.11 -8.20
CA SER A 156 -9.37 -2.81 -7.76
C SER A 156 -8.66 -2.06 -8.88
N TRP A 157 -8.03 -2.78 -9.82
CA TRP A 157 -7.27 -2.21 -10.94
C TRP A 157 -8.09 -1.25 -11.79
N VAL A 158 -9.36 -1.57 -12.07
CA VAL A 158 -10.27 -0.73 -12.87
C VAL A 158 -10.29 0.71 -12.34
N ARG A 159 -10.42 0.86 -11.02
CA ARG A 159 -10.43 2.16 -10.34
C ARG A 159 -9.03 2.73 -10.17
N LEU A 160 -8.07 1.92 -9.71
CA LEU A 160 -6.70 2.37 -9.42
C LEU A 160 -6.00 2.91 -10.66
N ARG A 161 -6.23 2.32 -11.84
CA ARG A 161 -5.62 2.74 -13.11
C ARG A 161 -5.92 4.20 -13.44
N GLU A 162 -7.15 4.65 -13.19
CA GLU A 162 -7.56 6.05 -13.47
C GLU A 162 -6.84 7.03 -12.54
N LEU A 163 -6.53 6.59 -11.31
CA LEU A 163 -5.86 7.41 -10.30
C LEU A 163 -4.35 7.52 -10.53
N LEU A 164 -3.75 6.66 -11.36
CA LEU A 164 -2.33 6.73 -11.69
C LEU A 164 -1.93 8.03 -12.42
N ALA A 165 -2.89 8.72 -13.04
CA ALA A 165 -2.67 10.01 -13.68
C ALA A 165 -2.84 11.21 -12.72
N VAL A 166 -3.42 10.99 -11.53
CA VAL A 166 -3.76 12.07 -10.59
C VAL A 166 -2.54 12.37 -9.71
N ARG A 167 -2.07 13.62 -9.78
CA ARG A 167 -0.94 14.14 -8.98
C ARG A 167 -1.33 15.46 -8.31
N PRO A 168 -1.95 15.42 -7.13
CA PRO A 168 -2.30 16.64 -6.42
C PRO A 168 -1.04 17.34 -5.88
N VAL A 169 -1.04 18.67 -5.94
CA VAL A 169 -0.02 19.54 -5.34
C VAL A 169 -0.73 20.49 -4.38
N ILE A 170 -0.20 20.64 -3.16
CA ILE A 170 -0.77 21.58 -2.18
C ILE A 170 0.17 22.77 -2.02
N VAL A 171 -0.31 23.94 -2.43
CA VAL A 171 0.40 25.20 -2.21
C VAL A 171 -0.11 25.84 -0.92
N VAL A 172 0.77 25.98 0.06
CA VAL A 172 0.47 26.66 1.34
C VAL A 172 1.11 28.03 1.34
N ASP A 173 0.28 29.07 1.34
CA ASP A 173 0.74 30.44 1.54
C ASP A 173 0.97 30.71 3.03
N ALA A 174 2.23 30.60 3.45
CA ALA A 174 2.62 30.83 4.84
C ALA A 174 2.23 32.24 5.34
N ALA A 175 2.25 33.26 4.48
CA ALA A 175 1.91 34.62 4.90
C ALA A 175 0.43 34.77 5.26
N ASN A 176 -0.44 33.97 4.63
CA ASN A 176 -1.87 33.95 4.89
C ASN A 176 -2.29 32.92 5.94
N VAL A 177 -1.46 31.89 6.20
CA VAL A 177 -1.77 30.84 7.18
C VAL A 177 -1.20 31.14 8.56
N VAL A 178 -0.01 31.73 8.65
CA VAL A 178 0.59 32.13 9.94
C VAL A 178 -0.33 33.16 10.61
N GLY A 179 -0.87 32.79 11.76
CA GLY A 179 -1.80 33.60 12.54
C GLY A 179 -3.27 33.26 12.41
N SER A 180 -3.61 32.24 11.62
CA SER A 180 -4.94 31.60 11.65
C SER A 180 -5.30 30.99 13.02
N VAL A 181 -4.29 30.66 13.83
CA VAL A 181 -4.43 30.19 15.22
C VAL A 181 -3.72 31.13 16.19
N PRO A 182 -4.29 31.41 17.38
CA PRO A 182 -3.71 32.30 18.38
C PRO A 182 -2.62 31.61 19.20
N ASP A 183 -1.53 31.17 18.56
CA ASP A 183 -0.43 30.40 19.17
C ASP A 183 0.75 31.27 19.65
N GLY A 184 0.65 32.59 19.59
CA GLY A 184 1.73 33.50 19.98
C GLY A 184 2.73 33.86 18.89
N TRP A 185 2.66 33.29 17.66
CA TRP A 185 2.48 34.21 16.55
C TRP A 185 3.40 35.42 16.37
N TRP A 186 2.77 36.55 16.67
CA TRP A 186 3.26 37.91 16.53
C TRP A 186 4.53 38.17 17.35
N ARG A 187 4.82 37.36 18.37
CA ARG A 187 6.02 37.50 19.22
C ARG A 187 7.26 36.87 18.58
N ASP A 188 7.09 35.84 17.75
CA ASP A 188 8.16 35.13 17.06
C ASP A 188 7.66 34.58 15.72
N ARG A 189 7.74 35.45 14.68
CA ARG A 189 7.28 35.11 13.33
C ARG A 189 8.13 34.04 12.67
N ALA A 190 9.45 34.06 12.90
CA ALA A 190 10.37 33.09 12.32
C ALA A 190 10.12 31.70 12.91
N GLY A 191 9.98 31.59 14.23
CA GLY A 191 9.61 30.34 14.87
C GLY A 191 8.21 29.85 14.50
N ALA A 192 7.24 30.76 14.30
CA ALA A 192 5.92 30.38 13.80
C ALA A 192 5.98 29.77 12.39
N ALA A 193 6.77 30.35 11.48
CA ALA A 193 6.99 29.79 10.15
C ALA A 193 7.70 28.43 10.20
N ALA A 194 8.71 28.26 11.07
CA ALA A 194 9.40 26.99 11.25
C ALA A 194 8.44 25.89 11.74
N ARG A 195 7.61 26.17 12.75
CA ARG A 195 6.60 25.22 13.24
C ARG A 195 5.57 24.86 12.17
N LEU A 196 5.16 25.81 11.33
CA LEU A 196 4.29 25.53 10.18
C LEU A 196 4.96 24.54 9.22
N ILE A 197 6.22 24.77 8.86
CA ILE A 197 7.00 23.88 7.98
C ILE A 197 7.12 22.48 8.59
N ASP A 198 7.47 22.37 9.87
CA ASP A 198 7.56 21.08 10.56
C ASP A 198 6.21 20.34 10.58
N GLY A 199 5.13 21.07 10.83
CA GLY A 199 3.77 20.54 10.80
C GLY A 199 3.36 20.04 9.43
N LEU A 200 3.69 20.80 8.37
CA LEU A 200 3.46 20.39 6.97
C LEU A 200 4.30 19.18 6.60
N GLY A 201 5.57 19.11 7.02
CA GLY A 201 6.42 17.95 6.81
C GLY A 201 5.87 16.69 7.47
N ALA A 202 5.41 16.80 8.72
CA ALA A 202 4.77 15.69 9.44
C ALA A 202 3.41 15.29 8.83
N LEU A 203 2.69 16.23 8.22
CA LEU A 203 1.45 15.95 7.48
C LEU A 203 1.74 15.23 6.16
N ALA A 204 2.73 15.71 5.39
CA ALA A 204 3.17 15.09 4.14
C ALA A 204 3.64 13.64 4.37
N ALA A 205 4.41 13.39 5.44
CA ALA A 205 4.87 12.05 5.79
C ALA A 205 3.74 11.08 6.16
N ARG A 206 2.66 11.57 6.80
CA ARG A 206 1.50 10.75 7.18
C ARG A 206 0.41 10.70 6.12
N GLY A 207 0.51 11.50 5.06
CA GLY A 207 -0.55 11.71 4.09
C GLY A 207 -1.77 12.45 4.65
N ILE A 208 -2.67 12.85 3.77
CA ILE A 208 -3.89 13.59 4.04
C ILE A 208 -5.09 12.75 3.61
N ALA A 209 -6.17 12.76 4.40
CA ALA A 209 -7.39 12.02 4.06
C ALA A 209 -7.97 12.53 2.72
N GLY A 210 -8.44 11.60 1.88
CA GLY A 210 -8.92 11.95 0.53
C GLY A 210 -10.12 12.90 0.55
N ASP A 211 -11.02 12.75 1.52
CA ASP A 211 -12.19 13.62 1.71
C ASP A 211 -11.81 15.09 1.99
N VAL A 212 -10.76 15.33 2.76
CA VAL A 212 -10.19 16.67 3.01
C VAL A 212 -9.72 17.31 1.70
N LEU A 213 -9.14 16.51 0.80
CA LEU A 213 -8.69 16.96 -0.52
C LEU A 213 -9.78 16.91 -1.60
N ARG A 214 -10.97 16.40 -1.27
CA ARG A 214 -12.04 16.10 -2.24
C ARG A 214 -11.56 15.18 -3.37
N LEU A 215 -10.68 14.25 -3.03
CA LEU A 215 -10.16 13.21 -3.91
C LEU A 215 -10.76 11.85 -3.51
N PRO A 216 -10.91 10.93 -4.47
CA PRO A 216 -11.32 9.55 -4.16
C PRO A 216 -10.24 8.83 -3.34
N GLU A 217 -10.55 7.66 -2.79
CA GLU A 217 -9.66 6.88 -1.92
C GLU A 217 -9.38 7.48 -0.54
N SER A 218 -8.83 6.63 0.35
CA SER A 218 -8.77 6.90 1.77
C SER A 218 -7.75 8.00 2.12
N ARG A 219 -6.59 8.01 1.46
CA ARG A 219 -5.47 8.89 1.82
C ARG A 219 -4.54 9.16 0.65
N TRP A 220 -4.03 10.38 0.56
CA TRP A 220 -3.11 10.85 -0.47
C TRP A 220 -1.84 11.41 0.15
N TYR A 221 -0.77 11.39 -0.63
CA TYR A 221 0.54 11.96 -0.32
C TYR A 221 0.88 12.96 -1.44
N PRO A 222 0.28 14.17 -1.40
CA PRO A 222 0.52 15.20 -2.39
C PRO A 222 1.99 15.65 -2.40
N GLU A 223 2.40 16.17 -3.54
CA GLU A 223 3.70 16.85 -3.69
C GLU A 223 3.67 18.27 -3.08
#